data_AF-S9QAB2-F1
#
_entry.id   AF-S9QAB2-F1
#
_cell.length_a   1.000
_cell.length_b   1.000
_cell.length_c   1.000
_cell.angle_alpha   90.00
_cell.angle_beta   90.00
_cell.angle_gamma   90.00
#
_symmetry.space_group_name_H-M   'P 1'
#
loop_
_entity.id
_entity.type
_entity.pdbx_description
1 polymer ?
#
loop_
_entity_poly.entity_id
_entity_poly.type
_entity_poly.pdbx_seq_one_letter_code
_entity_poly.pdbx_strand_id
1 'polypeptide(L)'
;MRATGATPVEVDFDDAAALERACAGAACVVSVLNGLEPTIIGLQSQLLDAAVAAGVPRFMPSDFSLDFTKTRPGDNRNLDLRRSFMARVDQAPIRAHSVLNGMFTDLLTGEAPIILRNRRRILYWGDADQLLDFTTKDDVADYTADVALDADAPRFLRVAGASASPRDLAGIMTRLSGQRYTLFRAGGMGLFGVVIKIARTLSPKTDAPFPAWQGMQYLRDMSSGRGKLSPLDNERYGKTNWTSVEDVLAGPV
;
A
#
# COMPACT_ATOMS: atom_id res chain seq x y z
N MET A 1 -12.27 2.39 -19.29
CA MET A 1 -11.81 1.04 -19.69
C MET A 1 -11.93 0.80 -21.19
N ARG A 2 -13.11 0.67 -21.79
CA ARG A 2 -13.19 0.40 -23.25
C ARG A 2 -12.58 1.51 -24.12
N ALA A 3 -12.75 2.77 -23.72
CA ALA A 3 -12.16 3.93 -24.41
C ALA A 3 -10.62 3.98 -24.35
N THR A 4 -9.99 3.22 -23.46
CA THR A 4 -8.52 3.15 -23.30
C THR A 4 -7.94 1.85 -23.87
N GLY A 5 -8.71 1.12 -24.67
CA GLY A 5 -8.28 -0.15 -25.28
C GLY A 5 -8.40 -1.39 -24.39
N ALA A 6 -8.96 -1.26 -23.18
CA ALA A 6 -9.17 -2.40 -22.28
C ALA A 6 -10.46 -3.17 -22.61
N THR A 7 -10.38 -4.50 -22.63
CA THR A 7 -11.53 -5.39 -22.81
C THR A 7 -12.05 -5.85 -21.43
N PRO A 8 -13.21 -5.38 -20.97
CA PRO A 8 -13.77 -5.85 -19.72
C PRO A 8 -14.31 -7.28 -19.89
N VAL A 9 -14.03 -8.13 -18.92
CA VAL A 9 -14.55 -9.49 -18.81
C VAL A 9 -15.28 -9.59 -17.49
N GLU A 10 -16.58 -9.89 -17.54
CA GLU A 10 -17.39 -10.12 -16.34
C GLU A 10 -17.27 -11.59 -15.96
N VAL A 11 -16.90 -11.85 -14.71
CA VAL A 11 -16.68 -13.19 -14.17
C VAL A 11 -17.12 -13.24 -12.71
N ASP A 12 -17.84 -14.30 -12.37
CA ASP A 12 -18.09 -14.67 -10.98
C ASP A 12 -16.84 -15.38 -10.44
N PHE A 13 -16.31 -14.90 -9.31
CA PHE A 13 -15.12 -15.48 -8.69
C PHE A 13 -15.37 -16.89 -8.13
N ASP A 14 -16.63 -17.27 -7.91
CA ASP A 14 -16.99 -18.62 -7.49
C ASP A 14 -17.08 -19.60 -8.68
N ASP A 15 -17.06 -19.13 -9.94
CA ASP A 15 -16.94 -19.98 -11.13
C ASP A 15 -15.46 -20.13 -11.55
N ALA A 16 -14.82 -21.16 -10.99
CA ALA A 16 -13.42 -21.47 -11.27
C ALA A 16 -13.11 -21.64 -12.77
N ALA A 17 -14.02 -22.24 -13.53
CA ALA A 17 -13.80 -22.47 -14.96
C ALA A 17 -13.93 -21.17 -15.77
N ALA A 18 -14.83 -20.27 -15.37
CA ALA A 18 -14.91 -18.94 -15.97
C ALA A 18 -13.69 -18.07 -15.63
N LEU A 19 -13.19 -18.13 -14.39
CA LEU A 19 -11.96 -17.44 -13.99
C LEU A 19 -10.75 -17.95 -14.78
N GLU A 20 -10.59 -19.26 -14.94
CA GLU A 20 -9.50 -19.84 -15.73
C GLU A 20 -9.56 -19.34 -17.18
N ARG A 21 -10.74 -19.40 -17.82
CA ARG A 21 -10.93 -18.88 -19.18
C ARG A 21 -10.61 -17.39 -19.29
N ALA A 22 -10.91 -16.60 -18.27
CA ALA A 22 -10.61 -15.17 -18.25
C ALA A 22 -9.11 -14.89 -18.06
N CYS A 23 -8.36 -15.79 -17.42
CA CYS A 23 -6.90 -15.70 -17.28
C CYS A 23 -6.15 -16.23 -18.51
N ALA A 24 -6.79 -17.05 -19.35
CA ALA A 24 -6.16 -17.71 -20.49
C ALA A 24 -5.46 -16.73 -21.44
N GLY A 25 -4.19 -17.00 -21.73
CA GLY A 25 -3.36 -16.18 -22.63
C GLY A 25 -2.78 -14.91 -21.99
N ALA A 26 -3.08 -14.62 -20.71
CA ALA A 26 -2.48 -13.49 -20.02
C ALA A 26 -0.98 -13.72 -19.76
N ALA A 27 -0.17 -12.67 -19.97
CA ALA A 27 1.27 -12.70 -19.63
C ALA A 27 1.52 -12.46 -18.13
N CYS A 28 0.60 -11.80 -17.44
CA CYS A 28 0.64 -11.54 -16.01
C CYS A 28 -0.79 -11.27 -15.52
N VAL A 29 -1.14 -11.79 -14.34
CA VAL A 29 -2.38 -11.44 -13.64
C VAL A 29 -2.03 -10.50 -12.47
N VAL A 30 -2.69 -9.35 -12.41
CA VAL A 30 -2.50 -8.36 -11.34
C VAL A 30 -3.77 -8.26 -10.51
N SER A 31 -3.69 -8.62 -9.23
CA SER A 31 -4.81 -8.46 -8.30
C SER A 31 -4.75 -7.08 -7.66
N VAL A 32 -5.83 -6.31 -7.82
CA VAL A 32 -6.07 -5.02 -7.14
C VAL A 32 -7.25 -5.11 -6.17
N LEU A 33 -7.55 -6.32 -5.68
CA LEU A 33 -8.66 -6.57 -4.77
C LEU A 33 -8.43 -5.92 -3.41
N ASN A 34 -9.46 -5.29 -2.85
CA ASN A 34 -9.39 -4.67 -1.54
C ASN A 34 -10.51 -5.23 -0.64
N GLY A 35 -10.14 -5.68 0.56
CA GLY A 35 -11.11 -6.25 1.49
C GLY A 35 -10.46 -6.83 2.74
N LEU A 36 -11.23 -7.67 3.44
CA LEU A 36 -10.79 -8.46 4.59
C LEU A 36 -10.44 -9.88 4.16
N GLU A 37 -10.39 -10.82 5.10
CA GLU A 37 -10.05 -12.22 4.88
C GLU A 37 -10.78 -12.89 3.70
N PRO A 38 -12.13 -12.77 3.54
CA PRO A 38 -12.83 -13.36 2.39
C PRO A 38 -12.30 -12.87 1.03
N THR A 39 -11.84 -11.62 0.97
CA THR A 39 -11.32 -11.01 -0.27
C THR A 39 -9.83 -11.27 -0.44
N ILE A 40 -9.04 -10.92 0.56
CA ILE A 40 -7.57 -10.94 0.50
C ILE A 40 -7.04 -12.36 0.54
N ILE A 41 -7.70 -13.28 1.23
CA ILE A 41 -7.32 -14.69 1.23
C ILE A 41 -8.23 -15.46 0.28
N GLY A 42 -9.56 -15.38 0.43
CA GLY A 42 -10.51 -16.16 -0.37
C GLY A 42 -10.46 -15.86 -1.87
N LEU A 43 -10.95 -14.69 -2.28
CA LEU A 43 -11.06 -14.32 -3.70
C LEU A 43 -9.70 -14.28 -4.41
N GLN A 44 -8.64 -13.80 -3.74
CA GLN A 44 -7.30 -13.85 -4.34
C GLN A 44 -6.78 -15.28 -4.52
N SER A 45 -7.16 -16.23 -3.65
CA SER A 45 -6.79 -17.65 -3.83
C SER A 45 -7.48 -18.25 -5.04
N GLN A 46 -8.77 -17.95 -5.27
CA GLN A 46 -9.49 -18.39 -6.47
C GLN A 46 -8.83 -17.83 -7.74
N LEU A 47 -8.46 -16.54 -7.73
CA LEU A 47 -7.77 -15.92 -8.85
C LEU A 47 -6.37 -16.50 -9.10
N LEU A 48 -5.62 -16.80 -8.03
CA LEU A 48 -4.31 -17.45 -8.11
C LEU A 48 -4.43 -18.86 -8.73
N ASP A 49 -5.39 -19.65 -8.26
CA ASP A 49 -5.61 -21.01 -8.74
C ASP A 49 -6.01 -21.01 -10.23
N ALA A 50 -6.88 -20.07 -10.62
CA ALA A 50 -7.26 -19.86 -12.02
C ALA A 50 -6.08 -19.43 -12.90
N ALA A 51 -5.23 -18.52 -12.42
CA ALA A 51 -4.03 -18.10 -13.14
C ALA A 51 -3.05 -19.26 -13.34
N VAL A 52 -2.86 -20.10 -12.32
CA VAL A 52 -2.05 -21.32 -12.40
C VAL A 52 -2.64 -22.31 -13.40
N ALA A 53 -3.94 -22.60 -13.31
CA ALA A 53 -4.63 -23.54 -14.21
C ALA A 53 -4.55 -23.08 -15.68
N ALA A 54 -4.70 -21.78 -15.93
CA ALA A 54 -4.58 -21.17 -17.24
C ALA A 54 -3.12 -21.09 -17.78
N GLY A 55 -2.12 -21.50 -16.99
CA GLY A 55 -0.71 -21.44 -17.37
C GLY A 55 -0.12 -20.05 -17.44
N VAL A 56 -0.69 -19.07 -16.72
CA VAL A 56 -0.17 -17.71 -16.66
C VAL A 56 1.23 -17.72 -16.02
N PRO A 57 2.24 -17.06 -16.59
CA PRO A 57 3.61 -17.21 -16.12
C PRO A 57 3.94 -16.33 -14.89
N ARG A 58 3.13 -15.29 -14.60
CA ARG A 58 3.36 -14.31 -13.53
C ARG A 58 2.07 -13.88 -12.82
N PHE A 59 2.16 -13.66 -11.52
CA PHE A 59 1.06 -13.19 -10.68
C PHE A 59 1.52 -12.07 -9.73
N MET A 60 0.71 -11.04 -9.59
CA MET A 60 0.95 -9.95 -8.64
C MET A 60 -0.20 -9.90 -7.61
N PRO A 61 0.06 -10.22 -6.33
CA PRO A 61 -0.95 -10.12 -5.29
C PRO A 61 -1.28 -8.65 -4.96
N SER A 62 -2.44 -8.42 -4.36
CA SER A 62 -2.91 -7.10 -3.91
C SER A 62 -2.21 -6.64 -2.63
N ASP A 63 -0.91 -6.40 -2.75
CA ASP A 63 -0.04 -6.05 -1.63
C ASP A 63 0.07 -4.54 -1.40
N PHE A 64 0.34 -3.75 -2.44
CA PHE A 64 0.38 -2.27 -2.49
C PHE A 64 0.41 -1.57 -1.12
N SER A 65 1.53 -1.74 -0.40
CA SER A 65 1.69 -1.26 0.98
C SER A 65 3.17 -1.00 1.32
N LEU A 66 3.42 -0.61 2.58
CA LEU A 66 4.75 -0.60 3.19
C LEU A 66 5.35 -2.01 3.23
N ASP A 67 6.62 -2.11 3.60
CA ASP A 67 7.30 -3.41 3.64
C ASP A 67 6.83 -4.29 4.80
N PHE A 68 5.75 -5.04 4.59
CA PHE A 68 5.18 -5.92 5.60
C PHE A 68 6.02 -7.17 5.90
N THR A 69 7.03 -7.47 5.07
CA THR A 69 7.97 -8.57 5.34
C THR A 69 8.89 -8.26 6.52
N LYS A 70 9.05 -6.96 6.84
CA LYS A 70 9.87 -6.45 7.95
C LYS A 70 9.05 -6.09 9.19
N THR A 71 7.72 -6.05 9.09
CA THR A 71 6.85 -5.75 10.24
C THR A 71 6.67 -6.98 11.12
N ARG A 72 6.28 -6.75 12.39
CA ARG A 72 6.00 -7.87 13.31
C ARG A 72 4.63 -8.48 12.97
N PRO A 73 4.51 -9.81 12.90
CA PRO A 73 3.21 -10.46 12.81
C PRO A 73 2.30 -10.15 14.01
N GLY A 74 1.00 -10.03 13.78
CA GLY A 74 -0.02 -9.77 14.82
C GLY A 74 -0.21 -8.29 15.17
N ASP A 75 0.74 -7.45 14.77
CA ASP A 75 0.74 -6.02 15.07
C ASP A 75 -0.26 -5.26 14.19
N ASN A 76 -0.51 -5.72 12.95
CA ASN A 76 -1.33 -5.05 11.95
C ASN A 76 -2.20 -6.03 11.16
N ARG A 77 -3.53 -5.94 11.34
CA ARG A 77 -4.49 -6.91 10.76
C ARG A 77 -4.32 -7.05 9.25
N ASN A 78 -4.26 -5.94 8.53
CA ASN A 78 -4.30 -5.99 7.06
C ASN A 78 -2.97 -6.46 6.46
N LEU A 79 -1.86 -6.17 7.15
CA LEU A 79 -0.55 -6.70 6.77
C LEU A 79 -0.40 -8.18 7.12
N ASP A 80 -1.08 -8.64 8.19
CA ASP A 80 -1.13 -10.06 8.53
C ASP A 80 -1.91 -10.86 7.46
N LEU A 81 -3.02 -10.33 6.93
CA LEU A 81 -3.74 -10.96 5.83
C LEU A 81 -2.87 -11.09 4.56
N ARG A 82 -2.11 -10.04 4.22
CA ARG A 82 -1.13 -10.07 3.13
C ARG A 82 -0.05 -11.12 3.38
N ARG A 83 0.48 -11.20 4.60
CA ARG A 83 1.47 -12.21 4.98
C ARG A 83 0.92 -13.64 4.86
N SER A 84 -0.33 -13.86 5.26
CA SER A 84 -0.99 -15.15 5.10
C SER A 84 -1.16 -15.52 3.62
N PHE A 85 -1.59 -14.57 2.79
CA PHE A 85 -1.75 -14.82 1.35
C PHE A 85 -0.39 -14.99 0.65
N MET A 86 0.63 -14.23 1.03
CA MET A 86 2.01 -14.40 0.56
C MET A 86 2.51 -15.83 0.76
N ALA A 87 2.26 -16.43 1.92
CA ALA A 87 2.65 -17.83 2.19
C ALA A 87 1.98 -18.83 1.22
N ARG A 88 0.75 -18.56 0.77
CA ARG A 88 0.08 -19.36 -0.27
C ARG A 88 0.69 -19.12 -1.64
N VAL A 89 0.85 -17.86 -2.02
CA VAL A 89 1.43 -17.46 -3.32
C VAL A 89 2.81 -18.07 -3.53
N ASP A 90 3.64 -18.07 -2.49
CA ASP A 90 5.01 -18.61 -2.55
C ASP A 90 5.07 -20.15 -2.68
N GLN A 91 3.94 -20.85 -2.47
CA GLN A 91 3.82 -22.30 -2.69
C GLN A 91 3.23 -22.65 -4.06
N ALA A 92 2.64 -21.67 -4.76
CA ALA A 92 2.03 -21.89 -6.06
C ALA A 92 3.11 -22.00 -7.16
N PRO A 93 2.90 -22.83 -8.19
CA PRO A 93 3.85 -23.00 -9.30
C PRO A 93 3.74 -21.86 -10.32
N ILE A 94 3.82 -20.61 -9.85
CA ILE A 94 3.74 -19.38 -10.66
C ILE A 94 4.71 -18.35 -10.10
N ARG A 95 5.35 -17.56 -10.98
CA ARG A 95 6.27 -16.51 -10.51
C ARG A 95 5.47 -15.35 -9.93
N ALA A 96 5.75 -14.98 -8.70
CA ALA A 96 5.04 -13.92 -8.01
C ALA A 96 5.86 -12.64 -7.88
N HIS A 97 5.22 -11.48 -7.98
CA HIS A 97 5.85 -10.17 -7.79
C HIS A 97 4.96 -9.26 -6.95
N SER A 98 5.43 -8.84 -5.78
CA SER A 98 4.73 -7.89 -4.91
C SER A 98 5.29 -6.49 -5.11
N VAL A 99 4.42 -5.51 -5.33
CA VAL A 99 4.78 -4.09 -5.33
C VAL A 99 4.51 -3.51 -3.94
N LEU A 100 5.56 -3.00 -3.30
CA LEU A 100 5.54 -2.37 -1.98
C LEU A 100 5.88 -0.89 -2.17
N ASN A 101 4.88 -0.03 -2.01
CA ASN A 101 4.94 1.38 -2.38
C ASN A 101 4.89 2.36 -1.20
N GLY A 102 4.86 1.85 0.03
CA GLY A 102 4.68 2.70 1.21
C GLY A 102 3.23 3.17 1.32
N MET A 103 3.01 4.39 1.78
CA MET A 103 1.66 4.97 1.86
C MET A 103 1.29 5.63 0.53
N PHE A 104 0.03 5.49 0.10
CA PHE A 104 -0.46 6.32 -1.00
C PHE A 104 -0.39 7.80 -0.60
N THR A 105 0.33 8.61 -1.37
CA THR A 105 0.56 10.05 -1.06
C THR A 105 -0.76 10.81 -0.95
N ASP A 106 -1.75 10.42 -1.76
CA ASP A 106 -3.12 10.95 -1.80
C ASP A 106 -3.76 11.01 -0.41
N LEU A 107 -3.45 10.06 0.48
CA LEU A 107 -4.03 10.01 1.82
C LEU A 107 -3.63 11.23 2.68
N LEU A 108 -2.54 11.94 2.34
CA LEU A 108 -2.13 13.17 3.02
C LEU A 108 -3.07 14.37 2.73
N THR A 109 -3.94 14.28 1.72
CA THR A 109 -4.86 15.36 1.35
C THR A 109 -5.96 15.61 2.39
N GLY A 110 -6.30 14.60 3.20
CA GLY A 110 -7.26 14.75 4.31
C GLY A 110 -7.72 13.45 4.95
N GLU A 111 -7.43 12.31 4.32
CA GLU A 111 -7.87 10.99 4.81
C GLU A 111 -7.01 10.47 5.98
N ALA A 112 -5.69 10.71 5.92
CA ALA A 112 -4.76 10.34 6.99
C ALA A 112 -4.60 11.50 7.99
N PRO A 113 -4.72 11.26 9.31
CA PRO A 113 -4.65 12.31 10.33
C PRO A 113 -3.21 12.79 10.63
N ILE A 114 -2.33 12.84 9.63
CA ILE A 114 -0.94 13.30 9.77
C ILE A 114 -0.87 14.83 9.70
N ILE A 115 -1.57 15.44 8.75
CA ILE A 115 -1.57 16.90 8.53
C ILE A 115 -2.84 17.49 9.17
N LEU A 116 -2.70 18.09 10.35
CA LEU A 116 -3.80 18.77 11.05
C LEU A 116 -3.95 20.20 10.55
N ARG A 117 -4.48 20.36 9.32
CA ARG A 117 -4.57 21.66 8.60
C ARG A 117 -5.19 22.77 9.45
N ASN A 118 -6.33 22.50 10.10
CA ASN A 118 -7.05 23.46 10.96
C ASN A 118 -6.21 23.98 12.14
N ARG A 119 -5.22 23.21 12.59
CA ARG A 119 -4.32 23.60 13.70
C ARG A 119 -2.91 23.97 13.23
N ARG A 120 -2.63 23.88 11.92
CA ARG A 120 -1.31 24.06 11.32
C ARG A 120 -0.25 23.21 12.04
N ARG A 121 -0.59 21.94 12.25
CA ARG A 121 0.26 20.98 12.99
C ARG A 121 0.49 19.70 12.20
N ILE A 122 1.70 19.17 12.27
CA ILE A 122 2.02 17.82 11.79
C ILE A 122 2.01 16.87 12.99
N LEU A 123 1.04 15.97 13.02
CA LEU A 123 0.94 14.93 14.04
C LEU A 123 2.02 13.87 13.79
N TYR A 124 2.75 13.51 14.83
CA TYR A 124 3.69 12.38 14.77
C TYR A 124 3.79 11.62 16.09
N TRP A 125 4.29 10.39 15.99
CA TRP A 125 4.56 9.50 17.11
C TRP A 125 6.01 9.05 17.07
N GLY A 126 6.67 9.00 18.23
CA GLY A 126 8.08 8.61 18.31
C GLY A 126 9.01 9.73 17.87
N ASP A 127 9.72 9.48 16.76
CA ASP A 127 10.77 10.34 16.20
C ASP A 127 10.21 11.23 15.08
N ALA A 128 10.58 12.51 15.09
CA ALA A 128 10.14 13.48 14.07
C ALA A 128 10.97 13.41 12.78
N ASP A 129 12.10 12.71 12.81
CA ASP A 129 13.04 12.58 11.69
C ASP A 129 12.98 11.18 11.04
N GLN A 130 12.09 10.30 11.51
CA GLN A 130 11.78 9.04 10.84
C GLN A 130 11.19 9.31 9.45
N LEU A 131 11.90 8.88 8.41
CA LEU A 131 11.42 8.97 7.03
C LEU A 131 10.25 8.01 6.79
N LEU A 132 9.21 8.54 6.16
CA LEU A 132 8.00 7.85 5.75
C LEU A 132 7.98 7.79 4.21
N ASP A 133 7.71 6.63 3.63
CA ASP A 133 7.66 6.45 2.17
C ASP A 133 6.26 6.71 1.63
N PHE A 134 6.21 7.50 0.57
CA PHE A 134 4.99 7.93 -0.12
C PHE A 134 5.12 7.69 -1.62
N THR A 135 4.06 7.18 -2.23
CA THR A 135 3.97 7.03 -3.70
C THR A 135 2.54 7.31 -4.13
N THR A 136 2.33 8.06 -5.20
CA THR A 136 0.97 8.34 -5.72
C THR A 136 0.37 7.08 -6.34
N LYS A 137 -0.96 7.02 -6.43
CA LYS A 137 -1.64 5.89 -7.11
C LYS A 137 -1.19 5.74 -8.56
N ASP A 138 -1.01 6.86 -9.27
CA ASP A 138 -0.58 6.87 -10.66
C ASP A 138 0.86 6.35 -10.81
N ASP A 139 1.79 6.80 -9.98
CA ASP A 139 3.17 6.27 -10.01
C ASP A 139 3.22 4.78 -9.66
N VAL A 140 2.37 4.31 -8.75
CA VAL A 140 2.24 2.88 -8.44
C VAL A 140 1.67 2.11 -9.64
N ALA A 141 0.65 2.64 -10.31
CA ALA A 141 0.04 2.00 -11.47
C ALA A 141 1.02 1.89 -12.64
N ASP A 142 1.72 2.99 -12.97
CA ASP A 142 2.77 3.03 -13.98
C ASP A 142 3.84 1.96 -13.70
N TYR A 143 4.40 1.99 -12.48
CA TYR A 143 5.47 1.08 -12.11
C TYR A 143 5.00 -0.39 -12.04
N THR A 144 3.74 -0.62 -11.67
CA THR A 144 3.12 -1.96 -11.71
C THR A 144 3.00 -2.48 -13.13
N ALA A 145 2.71 -1.61 -14.11
CA ALA A 145 2.68 -1.99 -15.51
C ALA A 145 4.08 -2.42 -16.00
N ASP A 146 5.13 -1.68 -15.63
CA ASP A 146 6.52 -2.06 -15.93
C ASP A 146 6.87 -3.44 -15.34
N VAL A 147 6.48 -3.71 -14.08
CA VAL A 147 6.67 -5.01 -13.44
C VAL A 147 5.94 -6.14 -14.16
N ALA A 148 4.70 -5.89 -14.62
CA ALA A 148 3.93 -6.90 -15.33
C ALA A 148 4.58 -7.31 -16.66
N LEU A 149 5.32 -6.38 -17.29
CA LEU A 149 6.07 -6.58 -18.53
C LEU A 149 7.47 -7.17 -18.31
N ASP A 150 8.06 -6.97 -17.13
CA ASP A 150 9.39 -7.48 -16.78
C ASP A 150 9.36 -9.00 -16.44
N ALA A 151 10.00 -9.79 -17.30
CA ALA A 151 10.13 -11.22 -17.08
C ALA A 151 11.06 -11.59 -15.92
N ASP A 152 11.96 -10.68 -15.52
CA ASP A 152 13.00 -10.88 -14.52
C ASP A 152 12.75 -10.03 -13.26
N ALA A 153 11.53 -9.53 -13.09
CA ALA A 153 11.11 -8.78 -11.90
C ALA A 153 11.41 -9.59 -10.61
N PRO A 154 11.91 -8.95 -9.54
CA PRO A 154 12.17 -9.66 -8.29
C PRO A 154 10.85 -10.02 -7.58
N ARG A 155 10.93 -10.89 -6.58
CA ARG A 155 9.76 -11.30 -5.77
C ARG A 155 9.11 -10.11 -5.05
N PHE A 156 9.91 -9.15 -4.61
CA PHE A 156 9.47 -7.92 -3.94
C PHE A 156 10.10 -6.72 -4.64
N LEU A 157 9.28 -5.84 -5.19
CA LEU A 157 9.68 -4.50 -5.65
C LEU A 157 9.31 -3.46 -4.62
N ARG A 158 10.27 -2.61 -4.27
CA ARG A 158 10.13 -1.56 -3.27
C ARG A 158 10.31 -0.22 -3.94
N VAL A 159 9.23 0.56 -4.04
CA VAL A 159 9.26 1.88 -4.67
C VAL A 159 8.76 2.96 -3.75
N ALA A 160 9.44 4.10 -3.74
CA ALA A 160 8.98 5.29 -3.04
C ALA A 160 9.07 6.47 -4.02
N GLY A 161 7.95 7.09 -4.36
CA GLY A 161 7.97 8.34 -5.14
C GLY A 161 8.61 9.50 -4.35
N ALA A 162 8.46 9.47 -3.03
CA ALA A 162 9.12 10.38 -2.11
C ALA A 162 9.30 9.74 -0.73
N SER A 163 10.33 10.19 0.00
CA SER A 163 10.48 9.92 1.43
C SER A 163 10.51 11.25 2.18
N ALA A 164 9.64 11.42 3.19
CA ALA A 164 9.58 12.63 3.99
C ALA A 164 9.35 12.30 5.47
N SER A 165 10.03 13.03 6.34
CA SER A 165 9.79 12.99 7.79
C SER A 165 8.65 13.92 8.20
N PRO A 166 8.08 13.78 9.41
CA PRO A 166 7.20 14.80 9.98
C PRO A 166 7.77 16.23 9.93
N ARG A 167 9.08 16.38 10.08
CA ARG A 167 9.75 17.69 9.97
C ARG A 167 9.72 18.23 8.55
N ASP A 168 10.00 17.38 7.56
CA ASP A 168 9.94 17.75 6.14
C ASP A 168 8.51 18.15 5.77
N LEU A 169 7.50 17.38 6.21
CA LEU A 169 6.08 17.70 5.99
C LEU A 169 5.71 19.07 6.58
N ALA A 170 6.24 19.44 7.75
CA ALA A 170 6.00 20.75 8.34
C ALA A 170 6.64 21.87 7.49
N GLY A 171 7.83 21.62 6.94
CA GLY A 171 8.50 22.51 6.00
C GLY A 171 7.68 22.71 4.71
N ILE A 172 7.27 21.60 4.07
CA ILE A 172 6.45 21.60 2.85
C ILE A 172 5.16 22.38 3.08
N MET A 173 4.40 22.05 4.13
CA MET A 173 3.14 22.73 4.43
C MET A 173 3.32 24.21 4.76
N THR A 174 4.45 24.58 5.38
CA THR A 174 4.77 25.99 5.65
C THR A 174 5.02 26.75 4.36
N ARG A 175 5.78 26.18 3.41
CA ARG A 175 6.02 26.78 2.09
C ARG A 175 4.73 26.94 1.30
N LEU A 176 3.95 25.87 1.18
CA LEU A 176 2.72 25.85 0.37
C LEU A 176 1.64 26.80 0.91
N SER A 177 1.46 26.86 2.23
CA SER A 177 0.40 27.68 2.83
C SER A 177 0.79 29.13 3.15
N GLY A 178 2.09 29.45 3.11
CA GLY A 178 2.63 30.72 3.63
C GLY A 178 2.45 30.91 5.15
N GLN A 179 1.97 29.89 5.87
CA GLN A 179 1.69 29.92 7.30
C GLN A 179 2.54 28.89 8.01
N ARG A 180 3.13 29.24 9.16
CA ARG A 180 4.01 28.33 9.89
C ARG A 180 3.25 27.10 10.38
N TYR A 181 3.62 25.92 9.87
CA TYR A 181 3.26 24.63 10.44
C TYR A 181 4.28 24.23 11.51
N THR A 182 3.80 23.63 12.60
CA THR A 182 4.65 23.15 13.71
C THR A 182 4.42 21.68 14.00
N LEU A 183 5.40 21.04 14.63
CA LEU A 183 5.30 19.64 15.00
C LEU A 183 4.38 19.45 16.21
N PHE A 184 3.63 18.35 16.21
CA PHE A 184 2.79 17.93 17.33
C PHE A 184 3.05 16.46 17.68
N ARG A 185 3.85 16.26 18.73
CA ARG A 185 4.16 14.92 19.24
C ARG A 185 3.00 14.41 20.09
N ALA A 186 2.32 13.37 19.62
CA ALA A 186 1.23 12.76 20.40
C ALA A 186 1.74 11.77 21.46
N GLY A 187 2.94 11.22 21.29
CA GLY A 187 3.56 10.33 22.26
C GLY A 187 4.65 9.45 21.66
N GLY A 188 5.16 8.51 22.46
CA GLY A 188 6.08 7.47 21.99
C GLY A 188 5.35 6.25 21.42
N MET A 189 6.10 5.34 20.78
CA MET A 189 5.55 4.15 20.11
C MET A 189 4.82 3.19 21.06
N GLY A 190 5.28 3.07 22.31
CA GLY A 190 4.61 2.24 23.33
C GLY A 190 3.20 2.75 23.65
N LEU A 191 3.06 4.05 23.90
CA LEU A 191 1.75 4.69 24.13
C LEU A 191 0.86 4.53 22.89
N PHE A 192 1.41 4.70 21.69
CA PHE A 192 0.63 4.56 20.46
C PHE A 192 0.03 3.15 20.33
N GLY A 193 0.81 2.10 20.65
CA GLY A 193 0.32 0.73 20.69
C GLY A 193 -0.84 0.52 21.66
N VAL A 194 -0.78 1.15 22.85
CA VAL A 194 -1.88 1.12 23.83
C VAL A 194 -3.13 1.82 23.29
N VAL A 195 -2.98 3.02 22.72
CA VAL A 195 -4.09 3.77 22.12
C VAL A 195 -4.77 2.96 21.00
N ILE A 196 -3.98 2.32 20.12
CA ILE A 196 -4.49 1.45 19.06
C ILE A 196 -5.30 0.30 19.64
N LYS A 197 -4.80 -0.36 20.69
CA LYS A 197 -5.50 -1.47 21.34
C LYS A 197 -6.85 -1.02 21.91
N ILE A 198 -6.88 0.10 22.63
CA ILE A 198 -8.11 0.69 23.18
C ILE A 198 -9.08 1.05 22.04
N ALA A 199 -8.60 1.77 21.02
CA ALA A 199 -9.42 2.16 19.88
C ALA A 199 -10.04 0.95 19.17
N ARG A 200 -9.27 -0.13 18.97
CA ARG A 200 -9.76 -1.38 18.38
C ARG A 200 -10.79 -2.08 19.26
N THR A 201 -10.59 -2.14 20.58
CA THR A 201 -11.51 -2.79 21.53
C THR A 201 -12.83 -2.03 21.68
N LEU A 202 -12.80 -0.70 21.65
CA LEU A 202 -13.99 0.15 21.79
C LEU A 202 -14.71 0.40 20.46
N SER A 203 -14.07 0.11 19.32
CA SER A 203 -14.72 0.26 18.02
C SER A 203 -15.81 -0.80 17.82
N PRO A 204 -16.98 -0.45 17.28
CA PRO A 204 -17.97 -1.42 16.86
C PRO A 204 -17.37 -2.45 15.90
N LYS A 205 -17.93 -3.67 15.91
CA LYS A 205 -17.61 -4.65 14.87
C LYS A 205 -17.95 -4.05 13.51
N THR A 206 -17.02 -4.14 12.58
CA THR A 206 -17.13 -3.55 11.25
C THR A 206 -16.39 -4.42 10.25
N ASP A 207 -17.01 -4.60 9.08
CA ASP A 207 -16.40 -5.26 7.93
C ASP A 207 -15.61 -4.27 7.05
N ALA A 208 -15.44 -3.03 7.52
CA ALA A 208 -14.60 -2.06 6.85
C ALA A 208 -13.13 -2.55 6.81
N PRO A 209 -12.46 -2.49 5.65
CA PRO A 209 -11.04 -2.82 5.55
C PRO A 209 -10.14 -1.83 6.31
N PHE A 210 -10.54 -0.56 6.38
CA PHE A 210 -9.74 0.55 6.94
C PHE A 210 -10.48 1.35 8.02
N PRO A 211 -10.89 0.75 9.16
CA PRO A 211 -11.35 1.52 10.30
C PRO A 211 -10.22 2.37 10.88
N ALA A 212 -10.54 3.42 11.64
CA ALA A 212 -9.54 4.36 12.16
C ALA A 212 -8.39 3.68 12.92
N TRP A 213 -8.67 2.67 13.74
CA TRP A 213 -7.63 1.94 14.48
C TRP A 213 -6.69 1.15 13.56
N GLN A 214 -7.14 0.72 12.37
CA GLN A 214 -6.28 0.05 11.38
C GLN A 214 -5.37 1.07 10.71
N GLY A 215 -5.87 2.26 10.36
CA GLY A 215 -5.03 3.36 9.88
C GLY A 215 -3.95 3.74 10.90
N MET A 216 -4.28 3.71 12.20
CA MET A 216 -3.30 3.90 13.26
C MET A 216 -2.25 2.76 13.32
N GLN A 217 -2.62 1.50 13.08
CA GLN A 217 -1.64 0.40 12.98
C GLN A 217 -0.66 0.65 11.84
N TYR A 218 -1.16 1.05 10.67
CA TYR A 218 -0.32 1.38 9.53
C TYR A 218 0.64 2.53 9.82
N LEU A 219 0.11 3.63 10.39
CA LEU A 219 0.93 4.77 10.81
C LEU A 219 1.98 4.36 11.86
N ARG A 220 1.64 3.46 12.78
CA ARG A 220 2.60 2.95 13.79
C ARG A 220 3.74 2.19 13.11
N ASP A 221 3.43 1.36 12.11
CA ASP A 221 4.44 0.57 11.41
C ASP A 221 5.39 1.47 10.61
N MET A 222 4.87 2.52 9.96
CA MET A 222 5.69 3.55 9.31
C MET A 222 6.52 4.35 10.32
N SER A 223 5.90 4.86 11.38
CA SER A 223 6.57 5.69 12.42
C SER A 223 7.62 4.91 13.21
N SER A 224 7.52 3.58 13.25
CA SER A 224 8.54 2.72 13.87
C SER A 224 9.75 2.45 12.98
N GLY A 225 9.72 2.86 11.70
CA GLY A 225 10.73 2.53 10.70
C GLY A 225 10.69 1.08 10.20
N ARG A 226 9.95 0.18 10.84
CA ARG A 226 9.87 -1.24 10.45
C ARG A 226 9.31 -1.46 9.06
N GLY A 227 8.39 -0.61 8.61
CA GLY A 227 7.81 -0.67 7.26
C GLY A 227 8.62 0.04 6.18
N LYS A 228 9.79 0.62 6.52
CA LYS A 228 10.58 1.41 5.58
C LYS A 228 11.04 0.55 4.41
N LEU A 229 10.84 1.07 3.20
CA LEU A 229 11.29 0.46 1.97
C LEU A 229 12.81 0.62 1.85
N SER A 230 13.52 -0.50 1.75
CA SER A 230 14.98 -0.56 1.59
C SER A 230 15.45 -1.96 1.16
N PRO A 231 16.35 -2.09 0.17
CA PRO A 231 16.72 -1.03 -0.78
C PRO A 231 15.49 -0.61 -1.61
N LEU A 232 15.61 0.53 -2.31
CA LEU A 232 14.60 0.97 -3.28
C LEU A 232 14.98 0.47 -4.67
N ASP A 233 13.98 0.04 -5.44
CA ASP A 233 14.12 -0.45 -6.80
C ASP A 233 13.82 0.65 -7.84
N ASN A 234 13.61 1.91 -7.43
CA ASN A 234 13.17 3.03 -8.28
C ASN A 234 13.92 3.16 -9.63
N GLU A 235 15.20 2.81 -9.67
CA GLU A 235 16.05 2.97 -10.85
C GLU A 235 15.85 1.85 -11.90
N ARG A 236 15.17 0.75 -11.54
CA ARG A 236 15.10 -0.47 -12.36
C ARG A 236 14.56 -0.24 -13.77
N TYR A 237 13.55 0.63 -13.91
CA TYR A 237 12.89 0.90 -15.19
C TYR A 237 13.15 2.33 -15.70
N GLY A 238 14.08 3.07 -15.09
CA GLY A 238 14.45 4.41 -15.54
C GLY A 238 13.38 5.49 -15.34
N LYS A 239 12.34 5.25 -14.52
CA LYS A 239 11.35 6.27 -14.16
C LYS A 239 12.01 7.39 -13.34
N THR A 240 12.01 8.60 -13.88
CA THR A 240 12.59 9.79 -13.22
C THR A 240 11.55 10.83 -12.81
N ASN A 241 10.31 10.72 -13.26
CA ASN A 241 9.24 11.69 -13.06
C ASN A 241 8.32 11.34 -11.89
N TRP A 242 8.89 10.91 -10.75
CA TRP A 242 8.12 10.61 -9.55
C TRP A 242 7.41 11.86 -9.02
N THR A 243 6.14 11.71 -8.65
CA THR A 243 5.35 12.80 -8.10
C THR A 243 5.74 13.04 -6.65
N SER A 244 6.13 14.28 -6.32
CA SER A 244 6.56 14.60 -4.97
C SER A 244 5.37 14.74 -4.00
N VAL A 245 5.66 14.68 -2.70
CA VAL A 245 4.67 15.02 -1.65
C VAL A 245 4.17 16.46 -1.79
N GLU A 246 5.06 17.38 -2.21
CA GLU A 246 4.71 18.79 -2.37
C GLU A 246 3.72 18.99 -3.53
N ASP A 247 3.93 18.31 -4.66
CA ASP A 247 3.01 18.39 -5.82
C ASP A 247 1.60 17.95 -5.45
N VAL A 248 1.46 16.84 -4.72
CA VAL A 248 0.16 16.33 -4.26
C VAL A 248 -0.49 17.29 -3.26
N LEU A 249 0.28 17.84 -2.32
CA LEU A 249 -0.24 18.76 -1.29
C LEU A 249 -0.56 20.16 -1.82
N ALA A 250 0.00 20.54 -2.97
CA ALA A 250 -0.31 21.79 -3.66
C ALA A 250 -1.63 21.72 -4.45
N GLY A 251 -2.12 20.51 -4.76
CA GLY A 251 -3.39 20.30 -5.47
C GLY A 251 -4.63 20.77 -4.68
N PRO A 252 -5.78 20.93 -5.34
CA PRO A 252 -7.04 21.25 -4.67
C PRO A 252 -7.40 20.13 -3.66
N VAL A 253 -7.86 20.52 -2.47
CA VAL A 253 -8.43 19.61 -1.46
C VAL A 253 -9.94 19.54 -1.66
#